data_AF-A0A914ECI0-F1
#
_entry.id   AF-A0A914ECI0-F1
#
_cell.length_a   1.000
_cell.length_b   1.000
_cell.length_c   1.000
_cell.angle_alpha   90.00
_cell.angle_beta   90.00
_cell.angle_gamma   90.00
#
_symmetry.space_group_name_H-M   'P 1'
#
loop_
_entity.id
_entity.type
_entity.pdbx_description
1 polymer ?
#
loop_
_entity_poly.entity_id
_entity_poly.type
_entity_poly.pdbx_seq_one_letter_code
_entity_poly.pdbx_strand_id
1 'polypeptide(L)'
;MLQDVREMQKDSNPAPPQEKEDPPGFDDLNMGAYNLSEDDAKRITKEFDQLRFEVRRKGLLDGETPFFAQKILECLMIIGLAVILQIKGYYIPSALCMGLAWQQLGWMIHEYCHHQHFKNRFWNDIVSYFVGNLLQGFSSGGWKEQHNRHHAATNVVGRDGDLDLLPFWATVASDLKLLEGNWMVFQMIPYQHIYWSFALPFLRISWLIQSILFVSKMDSHFFEIHRKRARIEQVTLSIHWALVLLQLYFLPTFQVRVTYFLVSQLFGGFLLAHVVTYNHYSTDKFASKFQF
;
A
#
# COMPACT_ATOMS: atom_id res chain seq x y z
N MET A 1 21.84 17.88 34.25
CA MET A 1 21.26 18.75 33.21
C MET A 1 21.13 18.04 31.85
N LEU A 2 22.18 17.46 31.24
CA LEU A 2 22.05 16.68 29.98
C LEU A 2 21.48 15.26 30.18
N GLN A 3 21.68 14.64 31.34
CA GLN A 3 21.04 13.35 31.70
C GLN A 3 19.55 13.52 32.00
N ASP A 4 19.16 14.58 32.71
CA ASP A 4 17.77 14.85 33.08
C ASP A 4 16.85 15.09 31.86
N VAL A 5 17.38 15.70 30.80
CA VAL A 5 16.63 15.90 29.53
C VAL A 5 16.41 14.57 28.79
N ARG A 6 17.36 13.63 28.88
CA ARG A 6 17.23 12.28 28.28
C ARG A 6 16.24 11.40 29.05
N GLU A 7 16.18 11.53 30.37
CA GLU A 7 15.20 10.83 31.19
C GLU A 7 13.79 11.40 31.05
N MET A 8 13.64 12.74 30.97
CA MET A 8 12.36 13.37 30.65
C MET A 8 11.84 13.03 29.24
N GLN A 9 12.72 12.83 28.25
CA GLN A 9 12.31 12.38 26.92
C GLN A 9 11.82 10.92 26.90
N LYS A 10 12.34 10.05 27.78
CA LYS A 10 11.89 8.64 27.87
C LYS A 10 10.43 8.53 28.31
N ASP A 11 10.00 9.38 29.24
CA ASP A 11 8.61 9.39 29.76
C ASP A 11 7.58 10.00 28.80
N SER A 12 8.03 10.69 27.74
CA SER A 12 7.15 11.35 26.76
C SER A 12 6.90 10.54 25.50
N ASN A 13 7.66 9.47 25.27
CA ASN A 13 7.48 8.63 24.08
C ASN A 13 6.30 7.66 24.30
N PRO A 14 5.39 7.53 23.33
CA PRO A 14 4.35 6.51 23.39
C PRO A 14 4.95 5.13 23.65
N ALA A 15 4.27 4.31 24.45
CA ALA A 15 4.70 2.94 24.70
C ALA A 15 4.74 2.13 23.38
N PRO A 16 5.67 1.17 23.24
CA PRO A 16 5.66 0.27 22.09
C PRO A 16 4.32 -0.45 21.97
N PRO A 17 3.87 -0.77 20.75
CA PRO A 17 2.72 -1.64 20.56
C PRO A 17 2.92 -2.93 21.37
N GLN A 18 1.87 -3.39 22.05
CA GLN A 18 1.93 -4.71 22.68
C GLN A 18 2.17 -5.75 21.60
N GLU A 19 3.22 -6.55 21.79
CA GLU A 19 3.47 -7.74 21.00
C GLU A 19 2.26 -8.66 21.19
N LYS A 20 1.51 -8.92 20.13
CA LYS A 20 0.46 -9.94 20.20
C LYS A 20 1.18 -11.27 20.32
N GLU A 21 0.83 -12.08 21.32
CA GLU A 21 1.31 -13.46 21.37
C GLU A 21 0.87 -14.17 20.08
N ASP A 22 1.84 -14.70 19.35
CA ASP A 22 1.55 -15.45 18.14
C ASP A 22 0.72 -16.70 18.52
N PRO A 23 -0.31 -17.04 17.72
CA PRO A 23 -1.12 -18.22 17.99
C PRO A 23 -0.22 -19.47 17.94
N PRO A 24 -0.21 -20.31 18.99
CA PRO A 24 0.77 -21.37 19.14
C PRO A 24 0.73 -22.37 17.97
N GLY A 25 1.90 -22.62 17.36
CA GLY A 25 2.11 -23.68 16.37
C GLY A 25 2.18 -23.23 14.90
N PHE A 26 2.13 -21.93 14.60
CA PHE A 26 2.28 -21.40 13.24
C PHE A 26 3.34 -20.29 13.09
N ASP A 27 4.02 -19.95 14.18
CA ASP A 27 5.11 -18.98 14.22
C ASP A 27 6.18 -19.38 13.18
N ASP A 28 6.63 -18.40 12.39
CA ASP A 28 7.66 -18.57 11.36
C ASP A 28 7.28 -19.41 10.12
N LEU A 29 6.01 -19.80 9.93
CA LEU A 29 5.60 -20.43 8.65
C LEU A 29 5.71 -19.42 7.50
N ASN A 30 6.70 -19.61 6.63
CA ASN A 30 6.86 -18.84 5.40
C ASN A 30 6.14 -19.54 4.23
N MET A 31 5.06 -18.92 3.74
CA MET A 31 4.24 -19.45 2.63
C MET A 31 4.94 -19.40 1.25
N GLY A 32 6.13 -18.81 1.18
CA GLY A 32 7.01 -18.77 0.00
C GLY A 32 8.26 -19.65 0.13
N ALA A 33 8.33 -20.54 1.13
CA ALA A 33 9.49 -21.41 1.27
C ALA A 33 9.52 -22.50 0.17
N TYR A 34 10.66 -22.61 -0.51
CA TYR A 34 10.94 -23.67 -1.48
C TYR A 34 11.80 -24.76 -0.86
N ASN A 35 11.55 -26.02 -1.23
CA ASN A 35 12.40 -27.14 -0.84
C ASN A 35 13.66 -27.18 -1.71
N LEU A 36 14.68 -26.41 -1.34
CA LEU A 36 15.96 -26.31 -2.06
C LEU A 36 17.05 -27.06 -1.30
N SER A 37 17.91 -27.78 -2.02
CA SER A 37 19.14 -28.32 -1.43
C SER A 37 20.08 -27.17 -1.03
N GLU A 38 20.95 -27.41 -0.05
CA GLU A 38 21.92 -26.39 0.38
C GLU A 38 22.85 -25.96 -0.77
N ASP A 39 23.20 -26.91 -1.65
CA ASP A 39 24.03 -26.65 -2.82
C ASP A 39 23.28 -25.81 -3.87
N ASP A 40 22.00 -26.08 -4.12
CA ASP A 40 21.17 -25.26 -5.00
C ASP A 40 20.99 -23.85 -4.43
N ALA A 41 20.76 -23.71 -3.13
CA ALA A 41 20.62 -22.40 -2.48
C ALA A 41 21.91 -21.58 -2.59
N LYS A 42 23.08 -22.20 -2.38
CA LYS A 42 24.40 -21.57 -2.58
C LYS A 42 24.63 -21.17 -4.03
N ARG A 43 24.27 -22.03 -4.99
CA ARG A 43 24.36 -21.73 -6.43
C ARG A 43 23.51 -20.52 -6.80
N ILE A 44 22.22 -20.55 -6.43
CA ILE A 44 21.27 -19.46 -6.70
C ILE A 44 21.75 -18.14 -6.10
N THR A 45 22.21 -18.16 -4.84
CA THR A 45 22.73 -16.95 -4.18
C THR A 45 23.91 -16.36 -4.94
N LYS A 46 24.86 -17.21 -5.37
CA LYS A 46 26.02 -16.77 -6.15
C LYS A 46 25.61 -16.18 -7.51
N GLU A 47 24.65 -16.80 -8.20
CA GLU A 47 24.13 -16.30 -9.46
C GLU A 47 23.40 -14.95 -9.30
N PHE A 48 22.60 -14.80 -8.24
CA PHE A 48 21.94 -13.53 -7.90
C PHE A 48 22.95 -12.43 -7.57
N ASP A 49 24.02 -12.75 -6.83
CA ASP A 49 25.08 -11.79 -6.54
C ASP A 49 25.77 -11.33 -7.83
N GLN A 50 26.13 -12.26 -8.72
CA GLN A 50 26.69 -11.93 -10.03
C GLN A 50 25.78 -11.02 -10.83
N LEU A 51 24.49 -11.35 -10.93
CA LEU A 51 23.49 -10.52 -11.59
C LEU A 51 23.43 -9.12 -10.95
N ARG A 52 23.38 -9.03 -9.62
CA ARG A 52 23.33 -7.77 -8.89
C ARG A 52 24.56 -6.91 -9.17
N PHE A 53 25.75 -7.50 -9.25
CA PHE A 53 26.98 -6.79 -9.61
C PHE A 53 26.90 -6.27 -11.05
N GLU A 54 26.41 -7.06 -12.00
CA GLU A 54 26.26 -6.62 -13.39
C GLU A 54 25.26 -5.48 -13.54
N VAL A 55 24.10 -5.59 -12.89
CA VAL A 55 23.04 -4.57 -12.89
C VAL A 55 23.57 -3.25 -12.33
N ARG A 56 24.31 -3.30 -11.21
CA ARG A 56 24.97 -2.13 -10.63
C ARG A 56 26.03 -1.54 -11.54
N ARG A 57 26.90 -2.37 -12.13
CA ARG A 57 27.98 -1.92 -13.03
C ARG A 57 27.42 -1.22 -14.27
N LYS A 58 26.27 -1.66 -14.77
CA LYS A 58 25.58 -1.05 -15.91
C LYS A 58 24.83 0.25 -15.54
N GLY A 59 24.82 0.67 -14.28
CA GLY A 59 24.09 1.85 -13.82
C GLY A 59 22.57 1.68 -13.81
N LEU A 60 22.05 0.45 -13.95
CA LEU A 60 20.60 0.20 -14.07
C LEU A 60 19.82 0.41 -12.77
N LEU A 61 20.50 0.69 -11.66
CA LEU A 61 19.89 1.08 -10.39
C LEU A 61 19.94 2.59 -10.13
N ASP A 62 20.56 3.38 -11.02
CA ASP A 62 20.60 4.82 -10.89
C ASP A 62 19.28 5.43 -11.40
N GLY A 63 18.67 6.31 -10.60
CA GLY A 63 17.41 6.95 -10.96
C GLY A 63 17.55 7.94 -12.11
N GLU A 64 16.79 7.75 -13.19
CA GLU A 64 16.78 8.63 -14.36
C GLU A 64 15.76 9.77 -14.22
N THR A 65 16.25 11.00 -13.99
CA THR A 65 15.36 12.16 -13.80
C THR A 65 14.41 12.44 -14.97
N PRO A 66 14.81 12.34 -16.26
CA PRO A 66 13.88 12.52 -17.37
C PRO A 66 12.72 11.52 -17.35
N PHE A 67 12.98 10.26 -17.00
CA PHE A 67 11.94 9.23 -16.89
C PHE A 67 10.92 9.59 -15.80
N PHE A 68 11.39 9.92 -14.58
CA PHE A 68 10.51 10.31 -13.48
C PHE A 68 9.71 11.58 -13.78
N ALA A 69 10.34 12.58 -14.41
CA ALA A 69 9.67 13.81 -14.82
C ALA A 69 8.59 13.54 -15.88
N GLN A 70 8.87 12.69 -16.86
CA GLN A 70 7.90 12.25 -17.85
C GLN A 70 6.72 11.54 -17.19
N LYS A 71 6.96 10.64 -16.23
CA LYS A 71 5.88 9.92 -15.54
C LYS A 71 4.98 10.82 -14.70
N ILE A 72 5.56 11.81 -14.02
CA ILE A 72 4.77 12.84 -13.33
C ILE A 72 3.94 13.65 -14.35
N LEU A 73 4.54 14.05 -15.47
CA LEU A 73 3.83 14.78 -16.51
C LEU A 73 2.68 13.96 -17.12
N GLU A 74 2.89 12.67 -17.39
CA GLU A 74 1.84 11.75 -17.85
C GLU A 74 0.67 11.71 -16.87
N CYS A 75 0.94 11.58 -15.56
CA CYS A 75 -0.11 11.61 -14.54
C CYS A 75 -0.89 12.95 -14.55
N LEU A 76 -0.17 14.08 -14.61
CA LEU A 76 -0.78 15.41 -14.65
C LEU A 76 -1.61 15.63 -15.93
N MET A 77 -1.16 15.12 -17.07
CA MET A 77 -1.91 15.17 -18.33
C MET A 77 -3.20 14.35 -18.26
N ILE A 78 -3.18 13.16 -17.64
CA ILE A 78 -4.39 12.35 -17.44
C ILE A 78 -5.38 13.07 -16.50
N ILE A 79 -4.89 13.69 -15.42
CA ILE A 79 -5.72 14.53 -14.53
C ILE A 79 -6.31 15.72 -15.29
N GLY A 80 -5.49 16.42 -16.08
CA GLY A 80 -5.94 17.55 -16.91
C GLY A 80 -7.01 17.13 -17.92
N LEU A 81 -6.83 15.98 -18.57
CA LEU A 81 -7.84 15.40 -19.47
C LEU A 81 -9.14 15.09 -18.74
N ALA A 82 -9.08 14.50 -17.54
CA ALA A 82 -10.27 14.27 -16.73
C ALA A 82 -11.02 15.59 -16.47
N VAL A 83 -10.32 16.63 -16.02
CA VAL A 83 -10.93 17.95 -15.78
C VAL A 83 -11.57 18.54 -17.05
N ILE A 84 -10.91 18.44 -18.21
CA ILE A 84 -11.47 18.90 -19.50
C ILE A 84 -12.76 18.12 -19.84
N LEU A 85 -12.74 16.80 -19.69
CA LEU A 85 -13.91 15.95 -19.94
C LEU A 85 -15.08 16.29 -19.01
N GLN A 86 -14.80 16.54 -17.73
CA GLN A 86 -15.80 17.00 -16.77
C GLN A 86 -16.43 18.34 -17.19
N ILE A 87 -15.62 19.34 -17.57
CA ILE A 87 -16.11 20.65 -18.03
C ILE A 87 -17.00 20.51 -19.27
N LYS A 88 -16.68 19.56 -20.15
CA LYS A 88 -17.47 19.25 -21.35
C LYS A 88 -18.72 18.40 -21.08
N GLY A 89 -18.94 17.96 -19.84
CA GLY A 89 -20.10 17.14 -19.44
C GLY A 89 -19.92 15.63 -19.61
N TYR A 90 -18.72 15.15 -20.00
CA TYR A 90 -18.40 13.73 -20.14
C TYR A 90 -17.96 13.13 -18.80
N TYR A 91 -18.89 13.01 -17.86
CA TYR A 91 -18.58 12.65 -16.46
C TYR A 91 -18.03 11.23 -16.27
N ILE A 92 -18.56 10.23 -16.99
CA ILE A 92 -18.08 8.85 -16.87
C ILE A 92 -16.66 8.69 -17.44
N PRO A 93 -16.36 9.13 -18.68
CA PRO A 93 -14.98 9.13 -19.18
C PRO A 93 -14.01 9.91 -18.28
N SER A 94 -14.44 11.06 -17.76
CA SER A 94 -13.65 11.83 -16.80
C SER A 94 -13.33 11.03 -15.53
N ALA A 95 -14.31 10.34 -14.95
CA ALA A 95 -14.12 9.52 -13.75
C ALA A 95 -13.15 8.36 -14.01
N LEU A 96 -13.23 7.71 -15.18
CA LEU A 96 -12.30 6.65 -15.58
C LEU A 96 -10.87 7.19 -15.76
N CYS A 97 -10.70 8.36 -16.39
CA CYS A 97 -9.40 9.02 -16.49
C CYS A 97 -8.83 9.35 -15.10
N MET A 98 -9.65 9.84 -14.17
CA MET A 98 -9.21 10.11 -12.80
C MET A 98 -8.78 8.82 -12.07
N GLY A 99 -9.54 7.73 -12.21
CA GLY A 99 -9.17 6.43 -11.66
C GLY A 99 -7.86 5.89 -12.23
N LEU A 100 -7.62 6.06 -13.53
CA LEU A 100 -6.36 5.71 -14.19
C LEU A 100 -5.19 6.58 -13.68
N ALA A 101 -5.38 7.90 -13.55
CA ALA A 101 -4.35 8.79 -13.01
C ALA A 101 -3.92 8.36 -11.60
N TRP A 102 -4.89 8.06 -10.73
CA TRP A 102 -4.62 7.54 -9.40
C TRP A 102 -3.93 6.18 -9.40
N GLN A 103 -4.24 5.30 -10.34
CA GLN A 103 -3.48 4.07 -10.47
C GLN A 103 -2.01 4.35 -10.86
N GLN A 104 -1.76 5.24 -11.82
CA GLN A 104 -0.39 5.60 -12.23
C GLN A 104 0.40 6.27 -11.10
N LEU A 105 -0.25 7.15 -10.33
CA LEU A 105 0.36 7.76 -9.14
C LEU A 105 0.68 6.74 -8.04
N GLY A 106 -0.04 5.61 -8.00
CA GLY A 106 0.26 4.48 -7.12
C GLY A 106 1.65 3.88 -7.34
N TRP A 107 2.13 3.84 -8.59
CA TRP A 107 3.51 3.46 -8.89
C TRP A 107 4.49 4.53 -8.46
N MET A 108 4.19 5.80 -8.77
CA MET A 108 5.07 6.90 -8.38
C MET A 108 5.31 6.94 -6.86
N ILE A 109 4.25 6.79 -6.04
CA ILE A 109 4.42 6.73 -4.58
C ILE A 109 5.28 5.52 -4.16
N HIS A 110 5.11 4.33 -4.77
CA HIS A 110 5.94 3.16 -4.48
C HIS A 110 7.43 3.48 -4.74
N GLU A 111 7.74 4.07 -5.88
CA GLU A 111 9.12 4.32 -6.33
C GLU A 111 9.82 5.35 -5.43
N TYR A 112 9.12 6.46 -5.12
CA TYR A 112 9.65 7.50 -4.25
C TYR A 112 9.74 7.05 -2.79
N CYS A 113 8.79 6.26 -2.30
CA CYS A 113 8.86 5.74 -0.94
C CYS A 113 9.97 4.69 -0.76
N HIS A 114 10.33 3.96 -1.83
CA HIS A 114 11.53 3.11 -1.90
C HIS A 114 12.83 3.88 -2.14
N HIS A 115 12.76 5.21 -2.25
CA HIS A 115 13.90 6.10 -2.49
C HIS A 115 14.67 5.77 -3.78
N GLN A 116 13.97 5.37 -4.85
CA GLN A 116 14.60 4.93 -6.11
C GLN A 116 15.08 6.08 -7.01
N HIS A 117 14.49 7.28 -6.93
CA HIS A 117 14.84 8.37 -7.84
C HIS A 117 16.09 9.13 -7.39
N PHE A 118 16.02 9.82 -6.25
CA PHE A 118 17.14 10.64 -5.78
C PHE A 118 18.07 9.85 -4.85
N LYS A 119 19.38 10.14 -4.89
CA LYS A 119 20.32 9.61 -3.89
C LYS A 119 20.04 10.13 -2.47
N ASN A 120 19.48 11.33 -2.36
CA ASN A 120 19.10 11.92 -1.09
C ASN A 120 17.64 11.56 -0.75
N ARG A 121 17.45 10.84 0.36
CA ARG A 121 16.13 10.41 0.86
C ARG A 121 15.17 11.58 1.10
N PHE A 122 15.68 12.75 1.49
CA PHE A 122 14.85 13.93 1.72
C PHE A 122 14.06 14.33 0.47
N TRP A 123 14.70 14.37 -0.70
CA TRP A 123 14.02 14.75 -1.94
C TRP A 123 12.98 13.71 -2.36
N ASN A 124 13.28 12.42 -2.19
CA ASN A 124 12.28 11.38 -2.44
C ASN A 124 11.08 11.50 -1.50
N ASP A 125 11.30 11.77 -0.20
CA ASP A 125 10.20 11.96 0.75
C ASP A 125 9.35 13.18 0.39
N ILE A 126 9.96 14.30 -0.02
CA ILE A 126 9.20 15.49 -0.47
C ILE A 126 8.34 15.16 -1.69
N VAL A 127 8.90 14.48 -2.69
CA VAL A 127 8.13 14.13 -3.88
C VAL A 127 7.07 13.07 -3.56
N SER A 128 7.32 12.14 -2.62
CA SER A 128 6.31 11.17 -2.18
C SER A 128 5.09 11.86 -1.57
N TYR A 129 5.28 12.95 -0.80
CA TYR A 129 4.14 13.74 -0.31
C TYR A 129 3.36 14.43 -1.43
N PHE A 130 4.05 14.87 -2.48
CA PHE A 130 3.38 15.47 -3.63
C PHE A 130 2.58 14.43 -4.44
N VAL A 131 3.22 13.36 -4.91
CA VAL A 131 2.54 12.37 -5.77
C VAL A 131 1.62 11.45 -4.99
N GLY A 132 2.00 11.10 -3.76
CA GLY A 132 1.29 10.16 -2.88
C GLY A 132 0.19 10.81 -2.07
N ASN A 133 0.52 11.81 -1.26
CA ASN A 133 -0.47 12.42 -0.37
C ASN A 133 -1.38 13.38 -1.15
N LEU A 134 -0.81 14.35 -1.86
CA LEU A 134 -1.58 15.41 -2.53
C LEU A 134 -2.32 14.92 -3.78
N LEU A 135 -1.64 14.26 -4.73
CA LEU A 135 -2.28 13.86 -5.99
C LEU A 135 -3.06 12.55 -5.84
N GLN A 136 -2.49 11.56 -5.14
CA GLN A 136 -3.05 10.22 -5.03
C GLN A 136 -4.02 10.02 -3.84
N GLY A 137 -3.83 10.73 -2.74
CA GLY A 137 -4.64 10.58 -1.52
C GLY A 137 -4.19 9.47 -0.57
N PHE A 138 -2.99 8.91 -0.76
CA PHE A 138 -2.41 7.90 0.14
C PHE A 138 -1.39 8.52 1.09
N SER A 139 -1.30 8.04 2.32
CA SER A 139 -0.24 8.44 3.24
C SER A 139 1.08 7.79 2.84
N SER A 140 2.08 8.60 2.49
CA SER A 140 3.45 8.13 2.26
C SER A 140 4.03 7.42 3.49
N GLY A 141 3.77 7.95 4.69
CA GLY A 141 4.25 7.37 5.94
C GLY A 141 3.60 6.04 6.25
N GLY A 142 2.27 5.98 6.17
CA GLY A 142 1.50 4.77 6.42
C GLY A 142 1.83 3.67 5.42
N TRP A 143 1.96 4.04 4.13
CA TRP A 143 2.39 3.13 3.09
C TRP A 143 3.80 2.58 3.36
N LYS A 144 4.78 3.44 3.69
CA LYS A 144 6.15 2.99 4.02
C LYS A 144 6.15 2.06 5.22
N GLU A 145 5.39 2.36 6.25
CA GLU A 145 5.35 1.54 7.46
C GLU A 145 4.76 0.16 7.18
N GLN A 146 3.61 0.07 6.52
CA GLN A 146 3.01 -1.21 6.15
C GLN A 146 3.91 -2.00 5.19
N HIS A 147 4.39 -1.35 4.12
CA HIS A 147 5.14 -2.02 3.08
C HIS A 147 6.53 -2.48 3.55
N ASN A 148 7.20 -1.71 4.42
CA ASN A 148 8.48 -2.16 4.99
C ASN A 148 8.31 -3.35 5.95
N ARG A 149 7.19 -3.45 6.68
CA ARG A 149 6.89 -4.65 7.48
C ARG A 149 6.70 -5.86 6.58
N HIS A 150 5.94 -5.71 5.49
CA HIS A 150 5.77 -6.75 4.48
C HIS A 150 7.11 -7.23 3.91
N HIS A 151 8.01 -6.32 3.50
CA HIS A 151 9.33 -6.69 2.97
C HIS A 151 10.28 -7.30 4.02
N ALA A 152 10.10 -6.97 5.29
CA ALA A 152 10.93 -7.54 6.36
C ALA A 152 10.58 -9.01 6.67
N ALA A 153 9.31 -9.40 6.46
CA ALA A 153 8.81 -10.72 6.82
C ALA A 153 7.80 -11.25 5.78
N THR A 154 8.13 -11.14 4.49
CA THR A 154 7.20 -11.43 3.39
C THR A 154 6.61 -12.83 3.48
N ASN A 155 5.28 -12.92 3.44
CA ASN A 155 4.53 -14.17 3.50
C ASN A 155 4.78 -15.01 4.77
N VAL A 156 5.24 -14.38 5.87
CA VAL A 156 5.40 -15.03 7.17
C VAL A 156 4.15 -14.80 8.01
N VAL A 157 3.49 -15.88 8.41
CA VAL A 157 2.26 -15.83 9.24
C VAL A 157 2.52 -15.10 10.55
N GLY A 158 1.59 -14.24 10.97
CA GLY A 158 1.67 -13.43 12.19
C GLY A 158 2.57 -12.19 12.08
N ARG A 159 3.45 -12.12 11.08
CA ARG A 159 4.37 -10.97 10.89
C ARG A 159 4.05 -10.12 9.67
N ASP A 160 3.58 -10.75 8.59
CA ASP A 160 3.14 -10.06 7.39
C ASP A 160 1.66 -9.66 7.51
N GLY A 161 1.41 -8.39 7.83
CA GLY A 161 0.05 -7.87 7.93
C GLY A 161 -0.73 -7.91 6.62
N ASP A 162 -0.09 -8.12 5.47
CA ASP A 162 -0.80 -8.29 4.20
C ASP A 162 -1.49 -9.68 4.10
N LEU A 163 -1.22 -10.60 5.03
CA LEU A 163 -1.97 -11.86 5.19
C LEU A 163 -3.24 -11.71 6.05
N ASP A 164 -3.34 -10.64 6.84
CA ASP A 164 -4.43 -10.42 7.81
C ASP A 164 -5.70 -9.88 7.13
N LEU A 165 -6.35 -10.73 6.32
CA LEU A 165 -7.54 -10.38 5.53
C LEU A 165 -8.85 -10.91 6.10
N LEU A 166 -8.79 -11.52 7.29
CA LEU A 166 -9.97 -11.93 8.04
C LEU A 166 -10.85 -10.72 8.41
N PRO A 167 -12.18 -10.91 8.51
CA PRO A 167 -12.90 -12.17 8.41
C PRO A 167 -13.23 -12.58 6.96
N PHE A 168 -12.92 -11.75 5.97
CA PHE A 168 -13.43 -11.94 4.61
C PHE A 168 -12.62 -12.93 3.79
N TRP A 169 -11.31 -13.04 4.01
CA TRP A 169 -10.45 -13.98 3.30
C TRP A 169 -9.57 -14.75 4.26
N ALA A 170 -9.52 -16.07 4.04
CA ALA A 170 -8.58 -16.95 4.70
C ALA A 170 -7.38 -17.14 3.77
N THR A 171 -6.24 -16.55 4.14
CA THR A 171 -4.99 -16.60 3.37
C THR A 171 -4.10 -17.75 3.79
N VAL A 172 -4.33 -18.31 4.98
CA VAL A 172 -3.63 -19.49 5.50
C VAL A 172 -4.59 -20.45 6.20
N ALA A 173 -4.20 -21.72 6.32
CA ALA A 173 -5.05 -22.76 6.91
C ALA A 173 -5.42 -22.47 8.38
N SER A 174 -4.55 -21.80 9.14
CA SER A 174 -4.79 -21.41 10.53
C SER A 174 -5.94 -20.41 10.68
N ASP A 175 -6.23 -19.61 9.65
CA ASP A 175 -7.34 -18.65 9.65
C ASP A 175 -8.70 -19.35 9.85
N LEU A 176 -8.83 -20.59 9.35
CA LEU A 176 -10.06 -21.36 9.48
C LEU A 176 -10.42 -21.65 10.94
N LYS A 177 -9.41 -21.81 11.81
CA LYS A 177 -9.61 -22.02 13.26
C LYS A 177 -10.17 -20.77 13.93
N LEU A 178 -9.74 -19.59 13.50
CA LEU A 178 -10.24 -18.30 14.02
C LEU A 178 -11.69 -18.03 13.59
N LEU A 179 -12.18 -18.74 12.58
CA LEU A 179 -13.53 -18.61 12.03
C LEU A 179 -14.53 -19.64 12.58
N GLU A 180 -14.09 -20.65 13.34
CA GLU A 180 -14.97 -21.72 13.86
C GLU A 180 -16.16 -21.18 14.68
N GLY A 181 -16.00 -20.04 15.35
CA GLY A 181 -17.07 -19.39 16.11
C GLY A 181 -18.05 -18.55 15.27
N ASN A 182 -17.79 -18.31 13.99
CA ASN A 182 -18.61 -17.48 13.12
C ASN A 182 -19.14 -18.29 11.92
N TRP A 183 -20.21 -19.03 12.17
CA TRP A 183 -20.81 -19.96 11.20
C TRP A 183 -21.08 -19.30 9.84
N MET A 184 -21.59 -18.06 9.82
CA MET A 184 -21.96 -17.37 8.59
C MET A 184 -20.74 -17.08 7.73
N VAL A 185 -19.66 -16.57 8.33
CA VAL A 185 -18.39 -16.31 7.62
C VAL A 185 -17.77 -17.61 7.16
N PHE A 186 -17.76 -18.64 8.03
CA PHE A 186 -17.21 -19.95 7.68
C PHE A 186 -17.88 -20.57 6.44
N GLN A 187 -19.21 -20.41 6.29
CA GLN A 187 -19.94 -20.86 5.09
C GLN A 187 -19.59 -20.08 3.82
N MET A 188 -19.06 -18.85 3.95
CA MET A 188 -18.66 -18.02 2.80
C MET A 188 -17.25 -18.38 2.29
N ILE A 189 -16.31 -18.73 3.17
CA ILE A 189 -14.90 -18.96 2.83
C ILE A 189 -14.66 -19.89 1.63
N PRO A 190 -15.40 -21.00 1.43
CA PRO A 190 -15.22 -21.84 0.23
C PRO A 190 -15.39 -21.07 -1.10
N TYR A 191 -16.17 -19.99 -1.09
CA TYR A 191 -16.44 -19.13 -2.25
C TYR A 191 -15.51 -17.92 -2.36
N GLN A 192 -14.46 -17.82 -1.52
CA GLN A 192 -13.56 -16.66 -1.50
C GLN A 192 -12.88 -16.37 -2.83
N HIS A 193 -12.59 -17.41 -3.61
CA HIS A 193 -12.05 -17.29 -4.96
C HIS A 193 -12.98 -16.56 -5.94
N ILE A 194 -14.30 -16.54 -5.67
CA ILE A 194 -15.30 -15.83 -6.47
C ILE A 194 -15.39 -14.37 -6.04
N TYR A 195 -15.62 -14.12 -4.74
CA TYR A 195 -15.89 -12.76 -4.27
C TYR A 195 -14.63 -11.90 -4.08
N TRP A 196 -13.43 -12.50 -4.00
CA TRP A 196 -12.17 -11.76 -3.97
C TRP A 196 -12.01 -10.83 -5.17
N SER A 197 -12.27 -11.34 -6.38
CA SER A 197 -12.19 -10.55 -7.61
C SER A 197 -13.18 -9.38 -7.63
N PHE A 198 -14.37 -9.57 -7.06
CA PHE A 198 -15.38 -8.51 -6.90
C PHE A 198 -15.02 -7.49 -5.81
N ALA A 199 -14.14 -7.85 -4.87
CA ALA A 199 -13.68 -6.95 -3.81
C ALA A 199 -12.52 -6.04 -4.25
N LEU A 200 -11.75 -6.41 -5.27
CA LEU A 200 -10.61 -5.62 -5.77
C LEU A 200 -10.93 -4.14 -6.04
N PRO A 201 -12.07 -3.78 -6.67
CA PRO A 201 -12.48 -2.38 -6.83
C PRO A 201 -12.54 -1.57 -5.53
N PHE A 202 -12.82 -2.20 -4.40
CA PHE A 202 -13.01 -1.53 -3.11
C PHE A 202 -11.70 -1.30 -2.33
N LEU A 203 -10.60 -1.95 -2.72
CA LEU A 203 -9.34 -1.88 -1.97
C LEU A 203 -8.75 -0.46 -1.92
N ARG A 204 -8.92 0.35 -2.97
CA ARG A 204 -8.54 1.76 -2.92
C ARG A 204 -9.27 2.52 -1.82
N ILE A 205 -10.58 2.31 -1.67
CA ILE A 205 -11.37 2.97 -0.61
C ILE A 205 -10.84 2.55 0.76
N SER A 206 -10.52 1.27 0.94
CA SER A 206 -9.89 0.76 2.17
C SER A 206 -8.56 1.48 2.45
N TRP A 207 -7.65 1.56 1.49
CA TRP A 207 -6.35 2.22 1.65
C TRP A 207 -6.45 3.74 1.87
N LEU A 208 -7.43 4.39 1.25
CA LEU A 208 -7.74 5.81 1.51
C LEU A 208 -8.17 6.01 2.97
N ILE A 209 -9.07 5.17 3.48
CA ILE A 209 -9.52 5.22 4.88
C ILE A 209 -8.34 4.95 5.82
N GLN A 210 -7.54 3.92 5.55
CA GLN A 210 -6.34 3.60 6.33
C GLN A 210 -5.35 4.77 6.34
N SER A 211 -5.17 5.45 5.20
CA SER A 211 -4.31 6.63 5.10
C SER A 211 -4.80 7.79 5.99
N ILE A 212 -6.10 8.06 5.99
CA ILE A 212 -6.69 9.09 6.86
C ILE A 212 -6.51 8.72 8.34
N LEU A 213 -6.84 7.47 8.70
CA LEU A 213 -6.71 6.97 10.07
C LEU A 213 -5.25 7.01 10.55
N PHE A 214 -4.31 6.62 9.71
CA PHE A 214 -2.88 6.68 10.00
C PHE A 214 -2.44 8.12 10.28
N VAL A 215 -2.72 9.03 9.35
CA VAL A 215 -2.29 10.44 9.41
C VAL A 215 -2.92 11.18 10.60
N SER A 216 -4.16 10.85 10.97
CA SER A 216 -4.82 11.41 12.16
C SER A 216 -4.16 11.01 13.49
N LYS A 217 -3.41 9.91 13.51
CA LYS A 217 -2.72 9.38 14.70
C LYS A 217 -1.21 9.61 14.66
N MET A 218 -0.68 10.26 13.61
CA MET A 218 0.76 10.44 13.43
C MET A 218 1.41 11.26 14.55
N ASP A 219 0.71 12.25 15.14
CA ASP A 219 1.25 13.09 16.21
C ASP A 219 1.55 12.31 17.50
N SER A 220 0.79 11.26 17.77
CA SER A 220 0.98 10.36 18.92
C SER A 220 1.59 9.02 18.52
N HIS A 221 2.16 8.91 17.32
CA HIS A 221 2.67 7.65 16.81
C HIS A 221 3.91 7.19 17.58
N PHE A 222 4.11 5.88 17.73
CA PHE A 222 5.25 5.30 18.44
C PHE A 222 6.60 5.75 17.84
N PHE A 223 6.78 5.61 16.52
CA PHE A 223 8.01 6.04 15.86
C PHE A 223 8.07 7.57 15.70
N GLU A 224 9.18 8.16 16.17
CA GLU A 224 9.45 9.61 16.11
C GLU A 224 9.41 10.17 14.68
N ILE A 225 9.80 9.36 13.69
CA ILE A 225 9.82 9.79 12.28
C ILE A 225 8.42 10.19 11.79
N HIS A 226 7.37 9.47 12.21
CA HIS A 226 5.99 9.80 11.86
C HIS A 226 5.52 11.06 12.59
N ARG A 227 5.84 11.21 13.89
CA ARG A 227 5.52 12.44 14.62
C ARG A 227 6.14 13.69 13.98
N LYS A 228 7.41 13.62 13.58
CA LYS A 228 8.11 14.72 12.89
C LYS A 228 7.49 15.08 11.53
N ARG A 229 6.88 14.12 10.86
CA ARG A 229 6.29 14.26 9.50
C ARG A 229 4.77 14.46 9.53
N ALA A 230 4.14 14.41 10.70
CA ALA A 230 2.69 14.45 10.85
C ALA A 230 2.08 15.66 10.14
N ARG A 231 2.61 16.87 10.39
CA ARG A 231 2.06 18.11 9.83
C ARG A 231 2.07 18.15 8.31
N ILE A 232 3.17 17.76 7.66
CA ILE A 232 3.24 17.78 6.19
C ILE A 232 2.28 16.76 5.58
N GLU A 233 2.16 15.57 6.16
CA GLU A 233 1.24 14.54 5.66
C GLU A 233 -0.22 14.91 5.90
N GLN A 234 -0.56 15.46 7.07
CA GLN A 234 -1.89 15.97 7.41
C GLN A 234 -2.32 17.09 6.46
N VAL A 235 -1.46 18.07 6.21
CA VAL A 235 -1.75 19.20 5.32
C VAL A 235 -1.92 18.72 3.88
N THR A 236 -0.97 17.96 3.34
CA THR A 236 -1.03 17.50 1.94
C THR A 236 -2.23 16.58 1.69
N LEU A 237 -2.54 15.68 2.62
CA LEU A 237 -3.71 14.81 2.50
C LEU A 237 -5.03 15.57 2.68
N SER A 238 -5.05 16.58 3.55
CA SER A 238 -6.22 17.45 3.72
C SER A 238 -6.48 18.29 2.46
N ILE A 239 -5.43 18.80 1.81
CA ILE A 239 -5.54 19.50 0.52
C ILE A 239 -6.06 18.55 -0.55
N HIS A 240 -5.58 17.30 -0.62
CA HIS A 240 -6.12 16.29 -1.54
C HIS A 240 -7.64 16.16 -1.41
N TRP A 241 -8.14 15.92 -0.20
CA TRP A 241 -9.58 15.74 0.02
C TRP A 241 -10.38 17.03 -0.23
N ALA A 242 -9.82 18.19 0.10
CA ALA A 242 -10.43 19.47 -0.25
C ALA A 242 -10.57 19.64 -1.78
N LEU A 243 -9.54 19.26 -2.55
CA LEU A 243 -9.57 19.29 -4.02
C LEU A 243 -10.58 18.29 -4.59
N VAL A 244 -10.68 17.08 -4.04
CA VAL A 244 -11.69 16.09 -4.44
C VAL A 244 -13.11 16.60 -4.15
N LEU A 245 -13.36 17.14 -2.96
CA LEU A 245 -14.66 17.70 -2.60
C LEU A 245 -15.03 18.90 -3.48
N LEU A 246 -14.06 19.77 -3.78
CA LEU A 246 -14.23 20.90 -4.69
C LEU A 246 -14.54 20.43 -6.12
N GLN A 247 -13.82 19.43 -6.63
CA GLN A 247 -14.08 18.84 -7.94
C GLN A 247 -15.50 18.26 -8.04
N LEU A 248 -15.94 17.53 -7.00
CA LEU A 248 -17.31 17.01 -6.92
C LEU A 248 -18.34 18.13 -6.82
N TYR A 249 -18.06 19.20 -6.08
CA TYR A 249 -18.98 20.35 -5.96
C TYR A 249 -19.33 20.95 -7.33
N PHE A 250 -18.38 21.00 -8.27
CA PHE A 250 -18.61 21.50 -9.63
C PHE A 250 -19.42 20.57 -10.54
N LEU A 251 -19.80 19.37 -10.10
CA LEU A 251 -20.71 18.50 -10.84
C LEU A 251 -22.18 18.92 -10.61
N PRO A 252 -23.04 18.82 -11.65
CA PRO A 252 -24.33 19.50 -11.70
C PRO A 252 -25.38 18.94 -10.73
N THR A 253 -25.39 17.63 -10.49
CA THR A 253 -26.41 16.98 -9.65
C THR A 253 -25.75 16.06 -8.62
N PHE A 254 -26.46 15.84 -7.51
CA PHE A 254 -26.01 14.91 -6.47
C PHE A 254 -25.77 13.49 -7.01
N GLN A 255 -26.65 13.02 -7.90
CA GLN A 255 -26.49 11.72 -8.55
C GLN A 255 -25.19 11.63 -9.34
N VAL A 256 -24.88 12.65 -10.17
CA VAL A 256 -23.62 12.68 -10.94
C VAL A 256 -22.41 12.71 -10.01
N ARG A 257 -22.47 13.41 -8.87
CA ARG A 257 -21.38 13.43 -7.86
C ARG A 257 -21.10 12.05 -7.30
N VAL A 258 -22.14 11.36 -6.84
CA VAL A 258 -22.03 10.02 -6.28
C VAL A 258 -21.53 9.04 -7.34
N THR A 259 -22.10 9.08 -8.56
CA THR A 259 -21.66 8.22 -9.66
C THR A 259 -20.21 8.48 -10.05
N TYR A 260 -19.79 9.74 -10.18
CA TYR A 260 -18.41 10.10 -10.50
C TYR A 260 -17.44 9.56 -9.44
N PHE A 261 -17.75 9.80 -8.16
CA PHE A 261 -16.92 9.32 -7.06
C PHE A 261 -16.81 7.79 -7.09
N LEU A 262 -17.93 7.08 -7.14
CA LEU A 262 -17.91 5.61 -7.17
C LEU A 262 -17.15 5.06 -8.38
N VAL A 263 -17.41 5.56 -9.59
CA VAL A 263 -16.74 5.09 -10.80
C VAL A 263 -15.23 5.33 -10.72
N SER A 264 -14.79 6.53 -10.32
CA SER A 264 -13.36 6.83 -10.24
C SER A 264 -12.64 6.03 -9.15
N GLN A 265 -13.24 5.85 -7.97
CA GLN A 265 -12.64 5.06 -6.88
C GLN A 265 -12.61 3.57 -7.21
N LEU A 266 -13.71 3.00 -7.71
CA LEU A 266 -13.81 1.57 -8.00
C LEU A 266 -12.96 1.17 -9.19
N PHE A 267 -12.90 2.00 -10.24
CA PHE A 267 -12.03 1.74 -11.39
C PHE A 267 -10.55 1.85 -11.01
N GLY A 268 -10.16 2.91 -10.29
CA GLY A 268 -8.78 3.05 -9.81
C GLY A 268 -8.39 1.95 -8.83
N GLY A 269 -9.32 1.54 -7.95
CA GLY A 269 -9.14 0.42 -7.04
C GLY A 269 -8.94 -0.90 -7.76
N PHE A 270 -9.77 -1.20 -8.77
CA PHE A 270 -9.63 -2.38 -9.60
C PHE A 270 -8.22 -2.42 -10.22
N LEU A 271 -7.80 -1.37 -10.92
CA LEU A 271 -6.50 -1.35 -11.60
C LEU A 271 -5.31 -1.49 -10.64
N LEU A 272 -5.34 -0.81 -9.49
CA LEU A 272 -4.28 -0.92 -8.47
C LEU A 272 -4.23 -2.32 -7.85
N ALA A 273 -5.38 -2.80 -7.38
CA ALA A 273 -5.50 -4.06 -6.68
C ALA A 273 -5.11 -5.26 -7.55
N HIS A 274 -5.46 -5.24 -8.85
CA HIS A 274 -5.09 -6.33 -9.77
C HIS A 274 -3.60 -6.60 -9.75
N VAL A 275 -2.79 -5.54 -9.87
CA VAL A 275 -1.34 -5.67 -9.83
C VAL A 275 -0.86 -6.22 -8.50
N VAL A 276 -1.33 -5.65 -7.37
CA VAL A 276 -0.87 -6.07 -6.04
C VAL A 276 -1.23 -7.53 -5.80
N THR A 277 -2.48 -7.91 -6.04
CA THR A 277 -2.98 -9.27 -5.83
C THR A 277 -2.18 -10.32 -6.59
N TYR A 278 -2.00 -10.16 -7.90
CA TYR A 278 -1.35 -11.20 -8.69
C TYR A 278 0.17 -11.26 -8.49
N ASN A 279 0.80 -10.18 -8.01
CA ASN A 279 2.24 -10.20 -7.68
C ASN A 279 2.53 -10.74 -6.26
N HIS A 280 1.59 -10.62 -5.31
CA HIS A 280 1.84 -10.96 -3.90
C HIS A 280 1.19 -12.28 -3.44
N TYR A 281 0.16 -12.79 -4.14
CA TYR A 281 -0.58 -14.00 -3.76
C TYR A 281 -0.41 -15.17 -4.76
N SER A 282 0.71 -15.22 -5.48
CA SER A 282 0.98 -16.24 -6.51
C SER A 282 1.54 -17.57 -5.98
N THR A 283 1.58 -17.77 -4.65
CA THR A 283 2.06 -19.00 -4.03
C THR A 283 0.92 -19.88 -3.55
N ASP A 284 1.14 -21.20 -3.53
CA ASP A 284 0.16 -22.16 -3.00
C ASP A 284 -0.08 -21.88 -1.51
N LYS A 285 -1.25 -21.31 -1.19
CA LYS A 285 -1.64 -20.95 0.17
C LYS A 285 -2.12 -22.12 1.02
N PHE A 286 -2.49 -23.22 0.37
CA PHE A 286 -2.86 -24.48 1.02
C PHE A 286 -1.89 -25.56 0.57
N ALA A 287 -0.63 -25.47 1.02
CA ALA A 287 0.33 -26.54 0.79
C ALA A 287 -0.28 -27.85 1.30
N SER A 288 -0.31 -28.87 0.44
CA SER A 288 -1.04 -30.15 0.62
C SER A 288 -0.59 -31.01 1.81
N LYS A 289 0.23 -30.48 2.71
CA LYS A 289 0.72 -31.17 3.92
C LYS A 289 -0.29 -31.17 5.07
N PHE A 290 -1.37 -30.41 4.98
CA PHE A 290 -2.44 -30.43 5.97
C PHE A 290 -3.54 -31.39 5.51
N GLN A 291 -3.33 -32.69 5.76
CA GLN A 291 -4.42 -33.66 5.81
C GLN A 291 -5.14 -33.45 7.15
N PHE A 292 -6.42 -33.03 7.09
CA PHE A 292 -7.32 -32.99 8.24
C PHE A 292 -7.81 -34.40 8.59
#